data_AF-A0A5S5AVB2-F1
#
_entry.id   AF-A0A5S5AVB2-F1
#
_cell.length_a   1.000
_cell.length_b   1.000
_cell.length_c   1.000
_cell.angle_alpha   90.00
_cell.angle_beta   90.00
_cell.angle_gamma   90.00
#
_symmetry.space_group_name_H-M   'P 1'
#
loop_
_entity.id
_entity.type
_entity.pdbx_description
1 polymer ?
#
loop_
_entity_poly.entity_id
_entity_poly.type
_entity_poly.pdbx_seq_one_letter_code
_entity_poly.pdbx_strand_id
1 'polypeptide(L)' 'MPTFVSGAANLLNDVMTWILYIIPAASGAAIGYHALMKQMGDGDPSVTAAHNRSIRNVLVGGAVGMSAASLVKVFLSYFQ' A
#
# COMPACT_ATOMS: atom_id res chain seq x y z
N MET A 1 25.54 14.71 -14.20
CA MET A 1 25.79 13.54 -13.31
C MET A 1 26.17 12.34 -14.17
N PRO A 2 26.92 11.35 -13.66
CA PRO A 2 27.22 10.12 -14.41
C PRO A 2 25.92 9.40 -14.82
N THR A 3 25.84 8.94 -16.07
CA THR A 3 24.63 8.34 -16.68
C THR A 3 24.08 7.12 -15.94
N PHE A 4 24.95 6.32 -15.31
CA PHE A 4 24.55 5.17 -14.50
C PHE A 4 23.77 5.58 -13.24
N VAL A 5 24.18 6.68 -12.59
CA VAL A 5 23.53 7.20 -11.37
C VAL A 5 22.15 7.77 -11.69
N SER A 6 22.01 8.47 -12.83
CA SER A 6 20.71 8.97 -13.27
C SER A 6 19.74 7.85 -13.66
N GLY A 7 20.22 6.77 -14.28
CA GLY A 7 19.37 5.64 -14.67
C GLY A 7 18.75 4.92 -13.46
N ALA A 8 19.55 4.67 -12.42
CA ALA A 8 19.07 4.05 -11.19
C ALA A 8 18.10 4.96 -10.41
N ALA A 9 18.37 6.27 -10.34
CA ALA A 9 17.47 7.23 -9.70
C ALA A 9 16.11 7.31 -10.42
N ASN A 10 16.11 7.29 -11.76
CA ASN A 10 14.87 7.28 -12.55
C ASN A 10 14.06 6.01 -12.34
N LEU A 11 14.71 4.84 -12.39
CA LEU A 11 14.06 3.56 -12.12
C LEU A 11 13.40 3.54 -10.72
N LEU A 12 14.11 4.01 -9.70
CA LEU A 12 13.54 4.09 -8.35
C LEU A 12 12.36 5.07 -8.28
N ASN A 13 12.43 6.21 -8.97
CA ASN A 13 11.31 7.15 -9.02
C ASN A 13 10.06 6.52 -9.67
N ASP A 14 10.23 5.82 -10.79
CA ASP A 14 9.15 5.15 -11.49
C ASP A 14 8.51 4.05 -10.64
N VAL A 15 9.35 3.19 -10.05
CA VAL A 15 8.87 2.10 -9.17
C VAL A 15 8.13 2.66 -7.95
N MET A 16 8.66 3.69 -7.29
CA MET A 16 7.97 4.32 -6.16
C MET A 16 6.64 4.95 -6.60
N THR A 17 6.57 5.53 -7.80
CA THR A 17 5.33 6.06 -8.37
C THR A 17 4.29 4.96 -8.56
N TRP A 18 4.68 3.83 -9.14
CA TRP A 18 3.77 2.69 -9.33
C TRP A 18 3.28 2.14 -7.99
N ILE A 19 4.18 1.96 -7.03
CA ILE A 19 3.83 1.43 -5.70
C ILE A 19 2.84 2.35 -4.98
N LEU A 20 2.98 3.67 -5.11
CA LEU A 20 2.02 4.63 -4.55
C LEU A 20 0.60 4.51 -5.14
N TYR A 21 0.45 3.97 -6.35
CA TYR A 21 -0.86 3.67 -6.94
C TYR A 21 -1.33 2.24 -6.63
N ILE A 22 -0.41 1.28 -6.59
CA ILE A 22 -0.73 -0.14 -6.35
C ILE A 22 -1.18 -0.36 -4.90
N ILE A 23 -0.50 0.25 -3.92
CA ILE A 23 -0.84 0.09 -2.50
C ILE A 23 -2.30 0.43 -2.21
N PRO A 24 -2.84 1.61 -2.59
CA PRO A 24 -4.24 1.94 -2.30
C PRO A 24 -5.21 1.03 -3.07
N ALA A 25 -4.91 0.66 -4.31
CA ALA A 25 -5.74 -0.26 -5.09
C ALA A 25 -5.81 -1.66 -4.44
N ALA A 26 -4.65 -2.23 -4.08
CA ALA A 26 -4.57 -3.53 -3.43
C ALA A 26 -5.19 -3.52 -2.02
N SER A 27 -4.94 -2.47 -1.25
CA SER A 27 -5.54 -2.29 0.08
C SER A 27 -7.06 -2.18 -0.01
N GLY A 28 -7.57 -1.39 -0.97
CA GLY A 28 -9.00 -1.27 -1.23
C GLY A 28 -9.65 -2.59 -1.61
N ALA A 29 -9.02 -3.37 -2.50
CA ALA A 29 -9.51 -4.69 -2.89
C ALA A 29 -9.53 -5.67 -1.71
N ALA A 30 -8.48 -5.71 -0.89
CA ALA A 30 -8.40 -6.57 0.28
C ALA A 30 -9.42 -6.17 1.38
N ILE A 31 -9.62 -4.87 1.60
CA ILE A 31 -10.67 -4.36 2.50
C ILE A 31 -12.05 -4.76 1.98
N GLY A 32 -12.30 -4.58 0.68
CA GLY A 32 -13.55 -4.98 0.04
C GLY A 32 -13.84 -6.47 0.19
N TYR A 33 -12.83 -7.31 -0.04
CA TYR A 33 -12.92 -8.75 0.20
C TYR A 33 -13.32 -9.07 1.64
N HIS A 34 -12.62 -8.52 2.64
CA HIS A 34 -12.93 -8.78 4.04
C HIS A 34 -14.28 -8.20 4.48
N ALA A 35 -14.70 -7.07 3.91
CA ALA A 35 -16.02 -6.50 4.16
C ALA A 35 -17.13 -7.41 3.61
N LEU A 36 -16.94 -7.98 2.42
CA LEU A 36 -17.88 -8.93 1.82
C LEU A 36 -17.94 -10.25 2.61
N MET A 37 -16.79 -10.81 2.99
CA MET A 37 -16.75 -12.03 3.81
C MET A 37 -17.42 -11.83 5.18
N LYS A 38 -17.28 -10.66 5.79
CA LYS A 38 -17.99 -10.30 7.01
C LYS A 38 -19.51 -10.31 6.82
N GLN A 39 -20.03 -9.85 5.68
CA GLN A 39 -21.47 -9.87 5.40
C GLN A 39 -22.01 -11.30 5.22
N MET A 40 -21.18 -12.21 4.69
CA MET A 40 -21.54 -13.61 4.46
C MET A 40 -21.42 -14.50 5.71
N GLY A 41 -20.83 -14.01 6.80
CA GLY A 41 -20.58 -14.80 8.02
C GLY A 41 -21.77 -15.01 8.94
N ASP A 42 -23.02 -14.88 8.46
CA ASP A 42 -24.28 -15.10 9.19
C ASP A 42 -24.38 -14.44 10.58
N GLY A 43 -23.64 -13.35 10.80
CA GLY A 43 -23.63 -12.64 12.08
C GLY A 43 -22.82 -13.29 13.19
N ASP A 44 -22.02 -14.33 12.91
CA ASP A 44 -21.08 -14.89 13.90
C ASP A 44 -20.10 -13.79 14.36
N PRO A 45 -20.12 -13.42 15.66
CA PRO A 45 -19.25 -12.39 16.20
C PRO A 45 -17.76 -12.71 16.05
N SER A 46 -17.39 -13.99 16.09
CA SER A 46 -15.99 -14.43 16.00
C SER A 46 -15.41 -14.23 14.61
N VAL A 47 -16.17 -14.60 13.57
CA VAL A 47 -15.83 -14.39 12.15
C VAL A 47 -15.78 -12.89 11.83
N THR A 48 -16.77 -12.14 12.33
CA THR A 48 -16.83 -10.69 12.18
C THR A 48 -15.61 -9.99 12.79
N ALA A 49 -15.22 -10.39 14.01
CA ALA A 49 -14.06 -9.82 14.70
C ALA A 49 -12.75 -10.10 13.95
N ALA A 50 -12.58 -11.31 13.41
CA ALA A 50 -11.41 -11.67 12.61
C ALA A 50 -11.28 -10.79 11.36
N HIS A 51 -12.36 -10.63 10.59
CA HIS A 51 -12.35 -9.78 9.39
C HIS A 51 -12.14 -8.29 9.71
N ASN A 52 -12.73 -7.77 10.79
CA ASN A 52 -12.47 -6.39 11.24
C ASN A 52 -10.99 -6.17 11.58
N ARG A 53 -10.34 -7.14 12.24
CA ARG A 53 -8.90 -7.09 12.53
C ARG A 53 -8.08 -7.09 11.25
N SER A 54 -8.43 -7.92 10.27
CA SER A 54 -7.75 -7.95 8.98
C SER A 54 -7.90 -6.64 8.21
N ILE A 55 -9.11 -6.05 8.16
CA ILE A 55 -9.35 -4.73 7.57
C ILE A 55 -8.44 -3.67 8.20
N ARG A 56 -8.38 -3.63 9.54
CA ARG A 56 -7.50 -2.69 10.25
C ARG A 56 -6.03 -2.91 9.90
N ASN A 57 -5.57 -4.16 9.85
CA ASN A 57 -4.19 -4.46 9.50
C ASN A 57 -3.85 -4.03 8.07
N VAL A 58 -4.77 -4.23 7.12
CA VAL A 58 -4.61 -3.76 5.73
C VAL A 58 -4.55 -2.24 5.66
N LEU A 59 -5.42 -1.52 6.37
CA LEU A 59 -5.40 -0.06 6.44
C LEU A 59 -4.07 0.46 7.00
N VAL A 60 -3.60 -0.10 8.11
CA VAL A 60 -2.34 0.30 8.74
C VAL A 60 -1.16 -0.03 7.83
N GLY A 61 -1.11 -1.24 7.26
CA GLY A 61 -0.06 -1.66 6.34
C GLY A 61 0.00 -0.79 5.08
N GLY A 62 -1.17 -0.47 4.51
CA GLY A 62 -1.28 0.43 3.37
C GLY A 62 -0.78 1.84 3.70
N ALA A 63 -1.17 2.41 4.85
CA ALA A 63 -0.72 3.73 5.28
C ALA A 63 0.80 3.78 5.51
N VAL A 64 1.37 2.76 6.14
CA VAL A 64 2.83 2.65 6.35
C VAL A 64 3.56 2.53 5.02
N GLY A 65 3.09 1.66 4.11
CA GLY A 65 3.69 1.49 2.79
C GLY A 65 3.66 2.77 1.95
N MET A 66 2.52 3.48 1.93
CA MET A 66 2.39 4.78 1.27
C MET A 66 3.36 5.81 1.84
N SER A 67 3.45 5.89 3.16
CA SER A 67 4.34 6.84 3.85
C SER A 67 5.80 6.55 3.52
N ALA A 68 6.22 5.29 3.59
CA ALA A 68 7.58 4.88 3.25
C ALA A 68 7.93 5.18 1.79
N ALA A 69 7.06 4.81 0.84
CA ALA A 69 7.28 5.08 -0.58
C ALA A 69 7.33 6.59 -0.87
N SER A 70 6.48 7.38 -0.22
CA SER A 70 6.49 8.84 -0.37
C SER A 70 7.77 9.48 0.15
N LEU A 71 8.31 9.02 1.29
CA LEU A 71 9.58 9.50 1.83
C LEU A 71 10.75 9.21 0.89
N VAL A 72 10.78 8.02 0.28
CA VAL A 72 11.81 7.68 -0.72
C VAL A 72 11.70 8.60 -1.92
N LYS A 73 10.49 8.91 -2.42
CA LYS A 73 10.32 9.88 -3.52
C LYS A 73 10.80 11.29 -3.15
N VAL A 74 10.51 11.74 -1.93
CA VAL A 74 11.00 13.04 -1.44
C VAL A 74 12.53 13.03 -1.44
N PHE A 75 13.16 11.97 -0.95
CA PHE A 75 14.62 11.85 -0.99
C PHE A 75 15.18 11.86 -2.42
N LEU A 76 14.57 11.10 -3.34
CA LEU A 76 14.99 11.04 -4.74
C LEU A 76 14.88 12.39 -5.45
N SER A 77 13.94 13.26 -5.05
CA SER A 77 13.80 14.61 -5.65
C SER A 77 15.00 15.52 -5.42
N TYR A 78 15.86 15.24 -4.44
CA TYR A 78 17.11 15.98 -4.21
C TYR A 78 18.26 15.55 -5.15
N PHE A 79 18.09 14.45 -5.90
CA PHE A 79 19.07 13.94 -6.86
C PHE A 79 18.67 14.17 -8.32
N GLN A 80 17.56 14.89 -8.53
CA GLN A 80 17.07 15.30 -9.84
C GLN A 80 17.72 16.60 -10.32
#